data_AF-A0A9D4DWF7-F1
#
_entry.id   AF-A0A9D4DWF7-F1
#
_cell.length_a   1.000
_cell.length_b   1.000
_cell.length_c   1.000
_cell.angle_alpha   90.00
_cell.angle_beta   90.00
_cell.angle_gamma   90.00
#
_symmetry.space_group_name_H-M   'P 1'
#
loop_
_entity.id
_entity.type
_entity.pdbx_description
1 polymer ?
#
loop_
_entity_poly.entity_id
_entity_poly.type
_entity_poly.pdbx_seq_one_letter_code
_entity_poly.pdbx_strand_id
1 'polypeptide(L)'
;MTTSGLEDILKAFFGGVIRMLTGKNFPQNVRALRMVAKEVLRKESPNVKTFDDLMLSLESKAKNSRTTRFWLDCLIKPVFIMMLFVRAEREAEWGLHLSAVAAMMPYFIAAWHINYARYGLHYLRSMEYLPAHV
;
A
#
# COMPACT_ATOMS: atom_id res chain seq x y z
N MET A 1 -20.75 -25.95 11.70
CA MET A 1 -20.95 -25.08 10.53
C MET A 1 -20.24 -25.73 9.36
N THR A 2 -20.98 -26.23 8.37
CA THR A 2 -20.40 -26.83 7.16
C THR A 2 -19.74 -25.72 6.34
N THR A 3 -18.41 -25.71 6.31
CA THR A 3 -17.63 -24.84 5.43
C THR A 3 -18.01 -25.19 4.00
N SER A 4 -18.46 -24.19 3.23
CA SER A 4 -18.90 -24.43 1.85
C SER A 4 -17.73 -24.98 1.03
N GLY A 5 -17.99 -25.89 0.08
CA GLY A 5 -16.93 -26.40 -0.82
C GLY A 5 -16.22 -25.29 -1.61
N LEU A 6 -16.84 -24.11 -1.74
CA LEU A 6 -16.22 -22.90 -2.26
C LEU A 6 -15.05 -22.42 -1.39
N GLU A 7 -15.15 -22.52 -0.07
CA GLU A 7 -14.08 -22.12 0.86
C GLU A 7 -12.85 -23.03 0.72
N ASP A 8 -13.06 -24.33 0.52
CA ASP A 8 -11.98 -25.30 0.29
C ASP A 8 -11.32 -25.08 -1.08
N ILE A 9 -12.12 -24.79 -2.11
CA ILE A 9 -11.63 -24.37 -3.43
C ILE A 9 -10.80 -23.09 -3.32
N LEU A 10 -11.33 -22.05 -2.68
CA LEU A 10 -10.62 -20.78 -2.52
C LEU A 10 -9.34 -20.96 -1.69
N LYS A 11 -9.35 -21.80 -0.64
CA LYS A 11 -8.12 -22.13 0.12
C LYS A 11 -7.11 -22.92 -0.73
N ALA A 12 -7.56 -23.84 -1.57
CA ALA A 12 -6.67 -24.60 -2.45
C ALA A 12 -6.00 -23.69 -3.50
N PHE A 13 -6.77 -22.79 -4.13
CA PHE A 13 -6.26 -21.92 -5.19
C PHE A 13 -5.53 -20.68 -4.66
N PHE A 14 -6.01 -20.05 -3.58
CA PHE A 14 -5.44 -18.81 -3.04
C PHE A 14 -4.58 -19.03 -1.78
N GLY A 15 -4.55 -20.23 -1.19
CA GLY A 15 -3.70 -20.52 -0.02
C GLY A 15 -2.20 -20.36 -0.31
N GLY A 16 -1.77 -20.57 -1.56
CA GLY A 16 -0.41 -20.25 -2.00
C GLY A 16 -0.12 -18.75 -2.00
N VAL A 17 -1.10 -17.94 -2.43
CA VAL A 17 -0.99 -16.47 -2.44
C VAL A 17 -0.89 -15.91 -1.01
N ILE A 18 -1.70 -16.44 -0.08
CA ILE A 18 -1.60 -16.06 1.35
C ILE A 18 -0.22 -16.38 1.91
N ARG A 19 0.36 -17.56 1.58
CA ARG A 19 1.73 -17.92 1.96
C ARG A 19 2.81 -17.03 1.32
N MET A 20 2.56 -16.47 0.14
CA MET A 20 3.47 -15.47 -0.44
C MET A 20 3.40 -14.15 0.33
N LEU A 21 2.22 -13.74 0.77
CA LEU A 21 2.02 -12.49 1.52
C LEU A 21 2.32 -12.61 3.02
N THR A 22 2.85 -13.74 3.49
CA THR A 22 3.15 -14.00 4.90
C THR A 22 4.49 -14.72 5.08
N GLY A 23 5.09 -14.61 6.27
CA GLY A 23 6.31 -15.36 6.63
C GLY A 23 7.60 -14.86 5.97
N LYS A 24 8.60 -15.75 5.84
CA LYS A 24 9.99 -15.39 5.49
C LYS A 24 10.16 -14.85 4.06
N ASN A 25 9.26 -15.19 3.14
CA ASN A 25 9.33 -14.74 1.74
C ASN A 25 8.68 -13.37 1.51
N PHE A 26 8.06 -12.79 2.54
CA PHE A 26 7.34 -11.52 2.45
C PHE A 26 8.20 -10.39 1.83
N PRO A 27 9.46 -10.14 2.22
CA PRO A 27 10.27 -9.08 1.62
C PRO A 27 10.50 -9.27 0.11
N GLN A 28 10.73 -10.52 -0.31
CA GLN A 28 10.92 -10.86 -1.72
C GLN A 28 9.62 -10.67 -2.51
N ASN A 29 8.47 -11.00 -1.91
CA ASN A 29 7.16 -10.85 -2.54
C ASN A 29 6.70 -9.39 -2.61
N VAL A 30 7.01 -8.56 -1.62
CA VAL A 30 6.84 -7.09 -1.72
C VAL A 30 7.67 -6.52 -2.87
N ARG A 31 8.90 -7.04 -3.07
CA ARG A 31 9.73 -6.66 -4.23
C ARG A 31 9.06 -7.04 -5.55
N ALA A 32 8.39 -8.20 -5.61
CA ALA A 32 7.63 -8.63 -6.78
C ALA A 32 6.43 -7.70 -7.05
N LEU A 33 5.68 -7.30 -6.03
CA LEU A 33 4.59 -6.31 -6.18
C LEU A 33 5.09 -4.98 -6.76
N ARG A 34 6.24 -4.52 -6.29
CA ARG A 34 6.91 -3.33 -6.86
C ARG A 34 7.27 -3.52 -8.34
N MET A 35 7.78 -4.70 -8.72
CA MET A 35 8.10 -5.01 -10.12
C MET A 35 6.86 -5.02 -11.01
N VAL A 36 5.76 -5.61 -10.52
CA VAL A 36 4.47 -5.61 -11.22
C VAL A 36 3.95 -4.18 -11.40
N ALA A 37 3.93 -3.37 -10.33
CA ALA A 37 3.51 -1.97 -10.41
C ALA A 37 4.36 -1.18 -11.41
N LYS A 38 5.69 -1.39 -11.41
CA LYS A 38 6.60 -0.76 -12.37
C LYS A 38 6.23 -1.12 -13.81
N GLU A 39 5.98 -2.39 -14.11
CA GLU A 39 5.68 -2.82 -15.47
C GLU A 39 4.31 -2.33 -15.95
N VAL A 40 3.31 -2.32 -15.06
CA VAL A 40 1.98 -1.75 -15.34
C VAL A 40 2.10 -0.26 -15.68
N LEU A 41 2.92 0.48 -14.96
CA LEU A 41 3.10 1.93 -15.14
C LEU A 41 4.07 2.30 -16.27
N ARG A 42 4.80 1.32 -16.83
CA ARG A 42 5.81 1.55 -17.87
C ARG A 42 5.23 2.27 -19.10
N LYS A 43 3.98 1.99 -19.45
CA LYS A 43 3.29 2.65 -20.58
C LYS A 43 2.90 4.10 -20.29
N GLU A 44 2.74 4.49 -19.03
CA GLU A 44 2.46 5.86 -18.61
C GLU A 44 3.74 6.70 -18.47
N SER A 45 4.87 6.05 -18.18
CA SER A 45 6.17 6.69 -17.92
C SER A 45 6.64 7.72 -18.95
N PRO A 46 6.47 7.57 -20.28
CA PRO A 46 6.98 8.57 -21.22
C PRO A 46 6.21 9.90 -21.22
N ASN A 47 4.98 9.92 -20.68
CA ASN A 47 4.10 11.09 -20.71
C ASN A 47 4.07 11.87 -19.39
N VAL A 48 4.88 11.46 -18.41
CA VAL A 48 4.78 11.89 -17.02
C VAL A 48 6.14 12.39 -16.54
N LYS A 49 6.20 13.63 -16.06
CA LYS A 49 7.44 14.25 -15.55
C LYS A 49 7.51 14.22 -14.03
N THR A 50 6.38 14.36 -13.36
CA THR A 50 6.29 14.38 -11.90
C THR A 50 5.38 13.28 -11.36
N PHE A 51 5.49 12.99 -10.07
CA PHE A 51 4.57 12.07 -9.40
C PHE A 51 3.13 12.58 -9.44
N ASP A 52 2.92 13.89 -9.34
CA ASP A 52 1.59 14.48 -9.40
C ASP A 52 0.95 14.30 -10.78
N ASP A 53 1.73 14.50 -11.87
CA ASP A 53 1.27 14.21 -13.23
C ASP A 53 0.86 12.74 -13.38
N LEU A 54 1.62 11.81 -12.78
CA LEU A 54 1.32 10.39 -12.80
C LEU A 54 -0.03 10.13 -12.13
N MET A 55 -0.20 10.65 -10.92
CA MET A 55 -1.40 10.44 -10.13
C MET A 55 -2.63 11.06 -10.80
N LEU A 56 -2.51 12.25 -11.39
CA LEU A 56 -3.59 12.88 -12.15
C LEU A 56 -3.99 12.04 -13.37
N SER A 57 -3.03 11.50 -14.12
CA SER A 57 -3.30 10.60 -15.26
C SER A 57 -4.03 9.34 -14.81
N LEU A 58 -3.53 8.68 -13.75
CA LEU A 58 -4.12 7.45 -13.22
C LEU A 58 -5.54 7.69 -12.67
N GLU A 59 -5.76 8.78 -11.94
CA GLU A 59 -7.08 9.16 -11.44
C GLU A 59 -8.06 9.45 -12.59
N SER A 60 -7.60 10.12 -13.65
CA SER A 60 -8.40 10.34 -14.86
C SER A 60 -8.86 9.02 -15.49
N LYS A 61 -7.96 8.04 -15.62
CA LYS A 61 -8.30 6.70 -16.14
C LYS A 61 -9.23 5.92 -15.20
N ALA A 62 -9.04 6.06 -13.90
CA ALA A 62 -9.85 5.39 -12.89
C ALA A 62 -11.31 5.87 -12.88
N LYS A 63 -11.58 7.12 -13.31
CA LYS A 63 -12.97 7.62 -13.48
C LYS A 63 -13.77 6.83 -14.51
N ASN A 64 -13.10 6.25 -15.51
CA ASN A 64 -13.76 5.59 -16.64
C ASN A 64 -13.92 4.07 -16.43
N SER A 65 -13.32 3.49 -15.38
CA SER A 65 -13.31 2.03 -15.17
C SER A 65 -13.23 1.69 -13.69
N ARG A 66 -14.25 0.97 -13.20
CA ARG A 66 -14.29 0.46 -11.80
C ARG A 66 -13.14 -0.49 -11.51
N THR A 67 -12.77 -1.33 -12.49
CA THR A 67 -11.63 -2.26 -12.34
C THR A 67 -10.31 -1.50 -12.29
N THR A 68 -10.14 -0.45 -13.10
CA THR A 68 -8.95 0.42 -13.02
C THR A 68 -8.88 1.14 -11.68
N ARG A 69 -10.01 1.65 -11.18
CA ARG A 69 -10.10 2.24 -9.84
C ARG A 69 -9.67 1.25 -8.76
N PHE A 70 -10.19 0.03 -8.82
CA PHE A 70 -9.82 -1.03 -7.89
C PHE A 70 -8.30 -1.30 -7.87
N TRP A 71 -7.68 -1.50 -9.04
CA TRP A 71 -6.23 -1.74 -9.09
C TRP A 71 -5.39 -0.53 -8.67
N LEU A 72 -5.85 0.68 -8.96
CA LEU A 72 -5.20 1.91 -8.49
C LEU A 72 -5.22 1.98 -6.96
N ASP A 73 -6.39 1.77 -6.36
CA ASP A 73 -6.59 1.88 -4.92
C ASP A 73 -5.98 0.72 -4.14
N CYS A 74 -6.02 -0.51 -4.66
CA CYS A 74 -5.60 -1.72 -3.93
C CYS A 74 -4.18 -2.21 -4.26
N LEU A 75 -3.55 -1.78 -5.36
CA LEU A 75 -2.19 -2.20 -5.72
C LEU A 75 -1.23 -1.01 -5.87
N ILE A 76 -1.56 -0.05 -6.73
CA ILE A 76 -0.61 1.01 -7.10
C ILE A 76 -0.35 1.98 -5.94
N LYS A 77 -1.40 2.56 -5.35
CA LYS A 77 -1.26 3.50 -4.21
C LYS A 77 -0.58 2.84 -2.99
N PRO A 78 -0.96 1.62 -2.55
CA PRO A 78 -0.25 0.93 -1.46
C PRO A 78 1.24 0.71 -1.75
N VAL A 79 1.61 0.33 -2.97
CA VAL A 79 3.01 0.15 -3.35
C VAL A 79 3.78 1.48 -3.26
N PHE A 80 3.18 2.59 -3.68
CA PHE A 80 3.78 3.91 -3.54
C PHE A 80 3.97 4.32 -2.08
N ILE A 81 2.97 4.08 -1.22
CA ILE A 81 3.06 4.38 0.21
C ILE A 81 4.15 3.52 0.89
N MET A 82 4.24 2.23 0.56
CA MET A 82 5.31 1.37 1.05
C MET A 82 6.70 1.88 0.64
N MET A 83 6.86 2.33 -0.61
CA MET A 83 8.13 2.90 -1.07
C MET A 83 8.44 4.24 -0.40
N LEU A 84 7.43 5.09 -0.16
CA LEU A 84 7.56 6.35 0.57
C LEU A 84 8.07 6.11 1.99
N PHE A 85 7.48 5.14 2.68
CA PHE A 85 7.90 4.74 4.02
C PHE A 85 9.35 4.23 4.03
N VAL A 86 9.69 3.30 3.14
CA VAL A 86 11.07 2.79 3.03
C VAL A 86 12.06 3.92 2.74
N ARG A 87 11.67 4.90 1.91
CA ARG A 87 12.51 6.07 1.65
C ARG A 87 12.70 6.91 2.91
N ALA A 88 11.61 7.23 3.62
CA ALA A 88 11.65 8.01 4.85
C ALA A 88 12.59 7.40 5.90
N GLU A 89 12.50 6.08 6.10
CA GLU A 89 13.38 5.35 7.02
C GLU A 89 14.87 5.44 6.61
N ARG A 90 15.16 5.31 5.32
CA ARG A 90 16.53 5.30 4.81
C ARG A 90 17.18 6.68 4.76
N GLU A 91 16.38 7.72 4.56
CA GLU A 91 16.81 9.12 4.56
C GLU A 91 16.76 9.74 5.97
N ALA A 92 16.22 9.02 6.96
CA ALA A 92 15.95 9.55 8.30
C ALA A 92 15.10 10.83 8.30
N GLU A 93 14.21 10.96 7.31
CA GLU A 93 13.35 12.13 7.10
C GLU A 93 12.04 11.98 7.87
N TRP A 94 11.99 12.59 9.05
CA TRP A 94 10.88 12.41 9.99
C TRP A 94 9.53 12.87 9.47
N GLY A 95 9.48 14.03 8.80
CA GLY A 95 8.23 14.53 8.20
C GLY A 95 7.69 13.57 7.14
N LEU A 96 8.58 12.93 6.38
CA LEU A 96 8.21 11.94 5.38
C LEU A 96 7.71 10.64 6.03
N HIS A 97 8.31 10.24 7.16
CA HIS A 97 7.88 9.09 7.94
C HIS A 97 6.42 9.27 8.40
N LEU A 98 6.12 10.38 9.07
CA LEU A 98 4.77 10.66 9.56
C LEU A 98 3.75 10.73 8.41
N SER A 99 4.13 11.36 7.30
CA SER A 99 3.29 11.42 6.09
C SER A 99 2.97 10.02 5.53
N ALA A 100 3.97 9.13 5.48
CA ALA A 100 3.79 7.77 5.00
C ALA A 100 2.92 6.94 5.96
N VAL A 101 3.15 7.04 7.28
CA VAL A 101 2.35 6.34 8.30
C VAL A 101 0.90 6.80 8.26
N ALA A 102 0.65 8.12 8.15
CA ALA A 102 -0.70 8.67 7.99
C ALA A 102 -1.40 8.11 6.73
N ALA A 103 -0.69 8.06 5.60
CA ALA A 103 -1.22 7.50 4.36
C ALA A 103 -1.53 5.98 4.45
N MET A 104 -0.87 5.22 5.32
CA MET A 104 -1.18 3.80 5.55
C MET A 104 -2.46 3.58 6.35
N MET A 105 -2.88 4.51 7.20
CA MET A 105 -3.98 4.29 8.15
C MET A 105 -5.31 3.87 7.48
N PRO A 106 -5.78 4.52 6.39
CA PRO A 106 -7.00 4.09 5.71
C PRO A 106 -6.93 2.64 5.22
N TYR A 107 -5.75 2.17 4.82
CA TYR A 107 -5.54 0.79 4.37
C TYR A 107 -5.62 -0.21 5.51
N PHE A 108 -5.06 0.11 6.68
CA PHE A 108 -5.18 -0.75 7.85
C PHE A 108 -6.62 -0.84 8.34
N ILE A 109 -7.39 0.25 8.28
CA ILE A 109 -8.83 0.22 8.59
C ILE A 109 -9.57 -0.66 7.57
N ALA A 110 -9.36 -0.42 6.28
CA ALA A 110 -10.04 -1.15 5.21
C ALA A 110 -9.71 -2.66 5.19
N ALA A 111 -8.48 -3.02 5.55
CA ALA A 111 -8.02 -4.41 5.65
C ALA A 111 -8.30 -5.06 7.02
N TRP A 112 -9.09 -4.40 7.88
CA TRP A 112 -9.46 -4.90 9.22
C TRP A 112 -8.27 -5.11 10.17
N HIS A 113 -7.16 -4.42 9.95
CA HIS A 113 -6.02 -4.35 10.85
C HIS A 113 -6.24 -3.26 11.91
N ILE A 114 -7.35 -3.37 12.65
CA ILE A 114 -7.85 -2.34 13.58
C ILE A 114 -6.82 -1.96 14.64
N ASN A 115 -6.04 -2.91 15.15
CA ASN A 115 -4.99 -2.61 16.13
C ASN A 115 -3.88 -1.73 15.55
N TYR A 116 -3.44 -2.02 14.32
CA TYR A 116 -2.45 -1.19 13.63
C TYR A 116 -2.99 0.21 13.35
N ALA A 117 -4.25 0.31 12.91
CA ALA A 117 -4.90 1.60 12.71
C ALA A 117 -5.03 2.40 14.01
N ARG A 118 -5.53 1.77 15.10
CA ARG A 118 -5.74 2.42 16.39
C ARG A 118 -4.45 2.95 16.98
N TYR A 119 -3.43 2.09 17.09
CA TYR A 119 -2.15 2.47 17.68
C TYR A 119 -1.35 3.37 16.73
N GLY A 120 -1.46 3.19 15.42
CA GLY A 120 -0.84 4.06 14.42
C GLY A 120 -1.39 5.48 14.47
N LEU A 121 -2.71 5.66 14.59
CA LEU A 121 -3.33 6.98 14.75
C LEU A 121 -2.93 7.64 16.07
N HIS A 122 -2.89 6.88 17.17
CA HIS A 122 -2.38 7.39 18.44
C HIS A 122 -0.92 7.82 18.33
N TYR A 123 -0.07 6.99 17.72
CA TYR A 123 1.33 7.30 17.46
C TYR A 123 1.50 8.58 16.65
N LEU A 124 0.80 8.72 15.51
CA LEU A 124 0.84 9.92 14.68
C LEU A 124 0.53 11.17 15.50
N ARG A 125 -0.54 11.11 16.29
CA ARG A 125 -0.93 12.22 17.15
C ARG A 125 0.14 12.54 18.20
N SER A 126 0.74 11.54 18.83
CA SER A 126 1.81 11.79 19.80
C SER A 126 3.04 12.42 19.15
N MET A 127 3.39 12.00 17.93
CA MET A 127 4.57 12.49 17.23
C MET A 127 4.38 13.89 16.61
N GLU A 128 3.18 14.24 16.17
CA GLU A 128 2.83 15.60 15.71
C GLU A 128 2.97 16.65 16.83
N TYR A 129 2.73 16.24 18.08
CA TYR A 129 2.80 17.09 19.26
C TYR A 129 4.12 16.93 20.02
N LEU A 130 5.08 16.21 19.44
CA LEU A 130 6.39 16.07 20.06
C LEU A 130 7.07 17.46 20.07
N PRO A 131 7.49 17.98 21.23
CA PRO A 131 8.19 19.25 21.28
C PRO A 131 9.47 19.17 20.45
N ALA A 132 9.73 20.18 19.62
CA ALA A 132 10.90 20.26 18.73
C ALA A 132 12.25 20.37 19.48
N HIS A 133 12.21 20.51 20.81
CA HIS A 133 13.37 20.69 21.66
C HIS A 133 13.26 19.81 22.91
N VAL A 134 14.16 18.83 23.02
CA VAL A 134 14.69 18.28 24.28
C VAL A 134 16.20 18.39 24.19
#